data_AF-A0A935Q365-F1
#
_entry.id   AF-A0A935Q365-F1
#
_cell.length_a   1.000
_cell.length_b   1.000
_cell.length_c   1.000
_cell.angle_alpha   90.00
_cell.angle_beta   90.00
_cell.angle_gamma   90.00
#
_symmetry.space_group_name_H-M   'P 1'
#
loop_
_entity.id
_entity.type
_entity.pdbx_description
1 polymer ?
#
loop_
_entity_poly.entity_id
_entity_poly.type
_entity_poly.pdbx_seq_one_letter_code
_entity_poly.pdbx_strand_id
1 'polypeptide(L)'
;MKIKLSVVAIVFMLAASSSEAQHVRVRLNFPAGVHTRAVGRAPFSGAIWIGPEWQWRGGRYVSVPGYWARPGRSGAVWVPGHWKYSRRGYRWVPGRWR
;
A
#
# COMPACT_ATOMS: atom_id res chain seq x y z
N MET A 1 17.47 -57.25 4.23
CA MET A 1 16.57 -56.46 3.35
C MET A 1 15.77 -55.37 4.08
N LYS A 2 15.49 -55.49 5.38
CA LYS A 2 14.65 -54.54 6.15
C LYS A 2 15.26 -53.12 6.28
N ILE A 3 16.57 -53.00 6.49
CA ILE A 3 17.27 -51.71 6.70
C ILE A 3 17.27 -50.82 5.44
N LYS A 4 17.39 -51.40 4.24
CA LYS A 4 17.39 -50.62 2.98
C LYS A 4 16.02 -49.98 2.72
N LEU A 5 14.93 -50.63 3.13
CA LEU A 5 13.57 -50.07 3.02
C LEU A 5 13.38 -48.85 3.93
N SER A 6 13.94 -48.90 5.15
CA SER A 6 13.79 -47.82 6.13
C SER A 6 14.46 -46.52 5.67
N VAL A 7 15.62 -46.61 5.03
CA VAL A 7 16.35 -45.43 4.52
C VAL A 7 15.60 -44.76 3.37
N VAL A 8 15.04 -45.56 2.45
CA VAL A 8 14.24 -45.03 1.33
C VAL A 8 13.00 -44.30 1.84
N ALA A 9 12.33 -44.85 2.85
CA ALA A 9 11.15 -44.21 3.45
C ALA A 9 11.47 -42.85 4.09
N ILE A 10 12.61 -42.72 4.77
CA ILE A 10 13.03 -41.47 5.41
C ILE A 10 13.39 -40.41 4.37
N VAL A 11 14.11 -40.79 3.30
CA VAL A 11 14.44 -39.87 2.21
C VAL A 11 13.19 -39.36 1.50
N PHE A 12 12.19 -40.24 1.32
CA PHE A 12 10.92 -39.86 0.70
C PHE A 12 10.12 -38.88 1.57
N MET A 13 10.12 -39.06 2.90
CA MET A 13 9.47 -38.12 3.83
C MET A 13 10.14 -36.75 3.87
N LEU A 14 11.47 -36.69 3.79
CA LEU A 14 12.21 -35.41 3.76
C LEU A 14 11.95 -34.64 2.46
N ALA A 15 11.87 -35.34 1.31
CA ALA A 15 11.56 -34.73 0.02
C ALA A 15 10.11 -34.22 -0.10
N ALA A 16 9.19 -34.74 0.73
CA ALA A 16 7.80 -34.29 0.79
C ALA A 16 7.58 -33.02 1.64
N SER A 17 8.65 -32.39 2.14
CA SER A 17 8.55 -31.10 2.84
C SER A 17 8.18 -30.00 1.84
N SER A 18 6.89 -29.83 1.58
CA SER A 18 6.36 -28.71 0.81
C SER A 18 6.73 -27.39 1.52
N SER A 19 7.58 -26.60 0.87
CA SER A 19 7.87 -25.24 1.31
C SER A 19 6.65 -24.37 0.99
N GLU A 20 5.70 -24.32 1.92
CA GLU A 20 4.60 -23.37 1.83
C GLU A 20 5.11 -21.97 2.15
N ALA A 21 5.27 -21.15 1.11
CA ALA A 21 5.51 -19.73 1.29
C ALA A 21 4.31 -19.11 2.03
N GLN A 22 4.50 -18.75 3.30
CA GLN A 22 3.47 -18.08 4.09
C GLN A 22 3.12 -16.73 3.45
N HIS A 23 1.99 -16.67 2.76
CA HIS A 23 1.40 -15.42 2.31
C HIS A 23 0.69 -14.73 3.49
N VAL A 24 1.40 -13.86 4.21
CA VAL A 24 0.79 -13.04 5.27
C VAL A 24 -0.09 -11.97 4.64
N ARG A 25 -1.41 -12.22 4.57
CA ARG A 25 -2.41 -11.21 4.19
C ARG A 25 -2.73 -10.34 5.40
N VAL A 26 -1.96 -9.26 5.60
CA VAL A 26 -2.31 -8.25 6.60
C VAL A 26 -3.49 -7.43 6.09
N ARG A 27 -4.63 -7.49 6.78
CA ARG A 27 -5.72 -6.51 6.54
C ARG A 27 -5.24 -5.15 7.02
N LEU A 28 -5.15 -4.20 6.09
CA LEU A 28 -4.94 -2.81 6.46
C LEU A 28 -6.22 -2.33 7.15
N ASN A 29 -6.11 -1.84 8.39
CA ASN A 29 -7.22 -1.24 9.14
C ASN A 29 -7.64 0.14 8.58
N PHE A 30 -7.05 0.55 7.47
CA PHE A 30 -7.38 1.73 6.69
C PHE A 30 -7.59 1.31 5.22
N PRO A 31 -8.53 1.91 4.49
CA PRO A 31 -8.68 1.68 3.05
C PRO A 31 -7.33 1.84 2.35
N ALA A 32 -6.82 0.75 1.76
CA ALA A 32 -5.57 0.76 1.02
C ALA A 32 -5.61 1.72 -0.20
N GLY A 33 -6.82 2.07 -0.65
CA GLY A 33 -7.06 3.10 -1.63
C GLY A 33 -7.55 4.38 -0.97
N VAL A 34 -6.85 5.49 -1.24
CA VAL A 34 -7.50 6.80 -1.22
C VAL A 34 -8.43 6.83 -2.43
N HIS A 35 -9.72 7.13 -2.22
CA HIS A 35 -10.58 7.52 -3.33
C HIS A 35 -10.06 8.84 -3.92
N THR A 36 -9.27 8.78 -4.98
CA THR A 36 -8.65 9.96 -5.62
C THR A 36 -9.61 10.74 -6.50
N ARG A 37 -10.86 10.29 -6.65
CA ARG A 37 -11.85 10.98 -7.48
C ARG A 37 -12.16 12.35 -6.89
N ALA A 38 -12.16 13.35 -7.76
CA ALA A 38 -12.52 14.70 -7.39
C ALA A 38 -13.98 14.79 -6.95
N VAL A 39 -14.22 15.56 -5.88
CA VAL A 39 -15.57 15.87 -5.42
C VAL A 39 -16.02 17.15 -6.11
N GLY A 40 -17.13 17.05 -6.85
CA GLY A 40 -17.73 18.18 -7.56
C GLY A 40 -16.95 18.63 -8.80
N ARG A 41 -17.34 19.81 -9.31
CA ARG A 41 -16.68 20.45 -10.45
C ARG A 41 -15.51 21.32 -9.98
N ALA A 42 -14.49 21.44 -10.82
CA ALA A 42 -13.40 22.37 -10.60
C ALA A 42 -13.95 23.81 -10.44
N PRO A 43 -13.59 24.53 -9.36
CA PRO A 43 -14.13 25.85 -9.08
C PRO A 43 -13.57 26.95 -9.99
N PHE A 44 -12.43 26.71 -10.66
CA PHE A 44 -11.81 27.65 -11.60
C PHE A 44 -10.93 26.92 -12.63
N SER A 45 -10.61 27.61 -13.73
CA SER A 45 -9.70 27.09 -14.76
C SER A 45 -8.30 26.86 -14.19
N GLY A 46 -7.73 25.67 -14.46
CA GLY A 46 -6.43 25.27 -13.94
C GLY A 46 -6.45 24.79 -12.47
N ALA A 47 -7.62 24.60 -11.86
CA ALA A 47 -7.70 23.93 -10.56
C ALA A 47 -7.26 22.47 -10.67
N ILE A 48 -6.46 22.01 -9.72
CA ILE A 48 -5.97 20.64 -9.63
C ILE A 48 -6.51 20.02 -8.36
N TRP A 49 -7.09 18.83 -8.49
CA TRP A 49 -7.60 18.08 -7.35
C TRP A 49 -6.43 17.47 -6.57
N ILE A 50 -6.30 17.90 -5.32
CA ILE A 50 -5.48 17.23 -4.32
C ILE A 50 -6.39 16.22 -3.64
N GLY A 51 -6.18 14.94 -3.95
CA GLY A 51 -6.98 13.85 -3.41
C GLY A 51 -6.89 13.74 -1.89
N PRO A 52 -7.78 12.96 -1.27
CA PRO A 52 -7.68 12.71 0.16
C PRO A 52 -6.28 12.17 0.50
N GLU A 53 -5.71 12.59 1.60
CA GLU A 53 -4.36 12.20 2.01
C GLU A 53 -4.42 11.55 3.38
N TRP A 54 -3.43 10.73 3.71
CA TRP A 54 -3.32 10.18 5.06
C TRP A 54 -2.35 11.01 5.88
N GLN A 55 -2.72 11.29 7.12
CA GLN A 55 -1.84 11.96 8.08
C GLN A 55 -1.71 11.14 9.35
N TRP A 56 -0.51 11.14 9.92
CA TRP A 56 -0.26 10.51 11.21
C TRP A 56 -0.70 11.47 12.33
N ARG A 57 -1.77 11.12 13.06
CA ARG A 57 -2.30 11.90 14.17
C ARG A 57 -2.68 11.00 15.33
N GLY A 58 -2.15 11.27 16.53
CA GLY A 58 -2.50 10.53 17.74
C GLY A 58 -2.23 9.01 17.66
N GLY A 59 -1.12 8.60 17.05
CA GLY A 59 -0.73 7.19 16.96
C GLY A 59 -1.46 6.37 15.88
N ARG A 60 -2.27 6.99 15.02
CA ARG A 60 -2.93 6.33 13.89
C ARG A 60 -2.91 7.20 12.64
N TYR A 61 -3.14 6.56 11.51
CA TYR A 61 -3.42 7.26 10.26
C TYR A 61 -4.88 7.69 10.22
N VAL A 62 -5.10 8.96 9.89
CA VAL A 62 -6.43 9.54 9.67
C VAL A 62 -6.51 10.06 8.24
N SER A 63 -7.67 9.89 7.61
CA SER A 63 -7.91 10.46 6.29
C SER A 63 -8.16 11.97 6.41
N VAL A 64 -7.56 12.72 5.51
CA VAL A 64 -7.79 14.14 5.34
C VAL A 64 -8.52 14.32 4.02
N PRO A 65 -9.68 15.00 4.00
CA PRO A 65 -10.42 15.24 2.78
C PRO A 65 -9.57 15.92 1.70
N GLY A 66 -9.83 15.54 0.44
CA GLY A 66 -9.22 16.21 -0.71
C GLY A 66 -9.82 17.60 -0.94
N TYR A 67 -9.12 18.42 -1.71
CA TYR A 67 -9.54 19.78 -2.05
C TYR A 67 -9.02 20.20 -3.43
N TRP A 68 -9.68 21.19 -4.02
CA TRP A 68 -9.21 21.85 -5.23
C TRP A 68 -8.14 22.89 -4.88
N ALA A 69 -6.98 22.78 -5.51
CA ALA A 69 -5.85 23.69 -5.31
C ALA A 69 -5.48 24.43 -6.59
N ARG A 70 -4.95 25.65 -6.43
CA ARG A 70 -4.31 26.39 -7.52
C ARG A 70 -2.83 26.00 -7.57
N PRO A 71 -2.30 25.52 -8.71
CA PRO A 71 -0.87 25.24 -8.83
C PRO A 71 -0.06 26.54 -8.70
N GLY A 72 1.09 26.46 -8.02
CA GLY A 72 1.99 27.62 -7.85
C GLY A 72 2.79 27.98 -9.09
N ARG A 73 2.84 27.09 -10.09
CA ARG A 73 3.55 27.28 -11.36
C ARG A 73 2.74 26.70 -12.52
N SER A 74 2.89 27.29 -13.71
CA SER A 74 2.30 26.73 -14.92
C SER A 74 2.85 25.32 -15.18
N GLY A 75 1.96 24.39 -15.52
CA GLY A 75 2.31 22.99 -15.80
C GLY A 75 2.56 22.11 -14.56
N ALA A 76 2.44 22.64 -13.34
CA ALA A 76 2.59 21.82 -12.14
C ALA A 76 1.47 20.76 -12.06
N VAL A 77 1.82 19.54 -11.66
CA VAL A 77 0.86 18.43 -11.50
C VAL A 77 0.91 17.88 -10.08
N TRP A 78 -0.24 17.49 -9.55
CA TRP A 78 -0.29 16.81 -8.26
C TRP A 78 -0.04 15.32 -8.45
N VAL A 79 0.97 14.80 -7.76
CA VAL A 79 1.23 13.36 -7.67
C VAL A 79 0.66 12.87 -6.34
N PRO A 80 -0.40 12.03 -6.35
CA PRO A 80 -1.01 11.54 -5.12
C PRO A 80 -0.04 10.77 -4.22
N GLY A 81 -0.26 10.87 -2.90
CA GLY A 81 0.44 10.03 -1.95
C GLY A 81 0.12 8.55 -2.12
N HIS A 82 0.96 7.69 -1.54
CA HIS A 82 0.76 6.25 -1.60
C HIS A 82 1.26 5.55 -0.34
N TRP A 83 0.71 4.37 -0.08
CA TRP A 83 1.21 3.47 0.95
C TRP A 83 2.49 2.80 0.47
N LYS A 84 3.55 2.92 1.27
CA LYS A 84 4.82 2.25 1.05
C LYS A 84 5.03 1.20 2.13
N TYR A 85 5.28 -0.03 1.72
CA TYR A 85 5.65 -1.11 2.62
C TYR A 85 7.11 -0.98 3.08
N SER A 86 7.38 -1.31 4.34
CA SER A 86 8.71 -1.32 4.95
C SER A 86 8.84 -2.46 5.97
N ARG A 87 10.06 -2.72 6.47
CA ARG A 87 10.31 -3.70 7.54
C ARG A 87 9.52 -3.42 8.83
N ARG A 88 9.10 -2.17 9.05
CA ARG A 88 8.31 -1.75 10.23
C ARG A 88 6.81 -1.63 9.92
N GLY A 89 6.34 -2.17 8.80
CA GLY A 89 4.97 -2.07 8.33
C GLY A 89 4.76 -1.00 7.25
N TYR A 90 3.50 -0.63 7.03
CA TYR A 90 3.10 0.35 6.01
C TYR A 90 3.24 1.78 6.53
N ARG A 91 3.79 2.65 5.69
CA ARG A 91 3.89 4.10 5.93
C ARG A 91 3.27 4.84 4.76
N TRP A 92 2.51 5.89 5.04
CA TRP A 92 2.06 6.83 4.02
C TRP A 92 3.22 7.71 3.54
N VAL A 93 3.42 7.77 2.24
CA VAL A 93 4.28 8.75 1.57
C VAL A 93 3.38 9.86 1.05
N PRO A 94 3.46 11.09 1.59
CA PRO A 94 2.62 12.19 1.15
C PRO A 94 2.74 12.49 -0.33
N GLY A 95 1.63 12.89 -0.94
CA GLY A 95 1.63 13.44 -2.29
C GLY A 95 2.47 14.70 -2.39
N ARG A 96 2.85 15.06 -3.62
CA ARG A 96 3.64 16.26 -3.89
C ARG A 96 3.34 16.86 -5.24
N TRP A 97 3.64 18.14 -5.38
CA TRP A 97 3.73 18.80 -6.66
C TRP A 97 4.95 18.31 -7.46
N ARG A 98 4.79 18.20 -8.77
CA ARG A 98 5.84 17.96 -9.74
C ARG A 98 5.77 19.01 -10.84
#